data_AF-A0A6G3SAM5-F1
#
_entry.id   AF-A0A6G3SAM5-F1
#
_cell.length_a   1.000
_cell.length_b   1.000
_cell.length_c   1.000
_cell.angle_alpha   90.00
_cell.angle_beta   90.00
_cell.angle_gamma   90.00
#
_symmetry.space_group_name_H-M   'P 1'
#
loop_
_entity.id
_entity.type
_entity.pdbx_description
1 polymer ?
#
loop_
_entity_poly.entity_id
_entity_poly.type
_entity_poly.pdbx_seq_one_letter_code
_entity_poly.pdbx_strand_id
1 'polypeptide(L)' 'MNPGTTAAGVRSVARIAAREDGRGGTALPVLEGEGSLALRRTRGAVPAEARVLLVGAMGGPLG' A
#
# COMPACT_ATOMS: atom_id res chain seq x y z
N MET A 1 6.90 21.91 -34.27
CA MET A 1 7.52 21.71 -32.95
C MET A 1 6.43 21.23 -32.01
N ASN A 2 6.29 19.92 -31.80
CA ASN A 2 5.28 19.37 -30.89
C ASN A 2 5.78 19.54 -29.46
N PRO A 3 5.00 20.11 -28.52
CA PRO A 3 5.39 20.11 -27.11
C PRO A 3 5.46 18.64 -26.68
N GLY A 4 6.63 18.21 -26.23
CA GLY A 4 6.85 16.84 -25.77
C GLY A 4 5.83 16.48 -24.70
N THR A 5 5.14 15.37 -24.89
CA THR A 5 4.21 14.80 -23.91
C THR A 5 4.91 14.71 -22.57
N THR A 6 4.44 15.50 -21.60
CA THR A 6 4.87 15.35 -20.22
C THR A 6 4.26 14.02 -19.76
N ALA A 7 5.08 12.99 -19.51
CA ALA A 7 4.57 11.73 -18.97
C ALA A 7 3.78 12.05 -17.70
N ALA A 8 2.47 11.77 -17.67
CA ALA A 8 1.66 12.09 -16.51
C ALA A 8 1.97 11.05 -15.42
N GLY A 9 2.65 11.50 -14.36
CA GLY A 9 2.97 10.66 -13.21
C GLY A 9 1.75 10.42 -12.32
N VAL A 10 1.73 9.28 -11.63
CA VAL A 10 0.70 8.97 -10.61
C VAL A 10 1.24 9.30 -9.22
N ARG A 11 0.42 10.01 -8.43
CA ARG A 11 0.64 10.20 -7.00
C ARG A 11 -0.40 9.40 -6.23
N SER A 12 0.04 8.58 -5.29
CA SER A 12 -0.83 7.79 -4.42
C SER A 12 -0.19 7.67 -3.04
N VAL A 13 -1.02 7.48 -2.02
CA VAL A 13 -0.59 7.46 -0.61
C VAL A 13 -1.09 6.18 0.03
N ALA A 14 -0.23 5.54 0.84
CA ALA A 14 -0.63 4.48 1.73
C ALA A 14 -0.21 4.85 3.16
N ARG A 15 -1.08 4.59 4.13
CA ARG A 15 -0.83 4.77 5.55
C ARG A 15 -0.98 3.43 6.24
N ILE A 16 0.08 3.02 6.95
CA ILE A 16 0.14 1.75 7.67
C ILE A 16 0.72 2.04 9.05
N ALA A 17 -0.01 1.67 10.10
CA ALA A 17 0.49 1.75 11.47
C ALA A 17 0.61 0.35 12.04
N ALA A 18 1.79 -0.01 12.53
CA ALA A 18 2.02 -1.23 13.30
C ALA A 18 2.12 -0.90 14.78
N ARG A 19 1.43 -1.67 15.62
CA ARG A 19 1.45 -1.54 17.07
C ARG A 19 1.40 -2.91 17.72
N GLU A 20 1.90 -3.01 18.94
CA GLU A 20 1.69 -4.21 19.75
C GLU A 20 0.18 -4.43 19.99
N ASP A 21 -0.27 -5.69 19.93
CA ASP A 21 -1.68 -6.07 20.13
C ASP A 21 -2.03 -6.44 21.58
N GLY A 22 -1.04 -6.38 22.50
CA GLY A 22 -1.16 -6.77 23.91
C GLY A 22 -1.16 -8.28 24.19
N ARG A 23 -0.96 -9.12 23.16
CA ARG A 23 -0.97 -10.59 23.24
C ARG A 23 0.34 -11.21 22.70
N GLY A 24 1.34 -10.38 22.46
CA GLY A 24 2.62 -10.78 21.85
C GLY A 24 2.61 -10.73 20.32
N GLY A 25 1.59 -10.14 19.70
CA GLY A 25 1.49 -9.93 18.26
C GLY A 25 1.45 -8.47 17.83
N THR A 26 1.34 -8.28 16.51
CA THR A 26 1.25 -6.95 15.91
C THR A 26 -0.16 -6.68 15.37
N ALA A 27 -0.79 -5.62 15.86
CA ALA A 27 -2.00 -5.04 15.31
C ALA A 27 -1.67 -4.01 14.22
N LEU A 28 -2.54 -3.91 13.21
CA LEU A 28 -2.46 -2.89 12.17
C LEU A 28 -3.68 -1.95 12.23
N PRO A 29 -3.79 -1.05 13.23
CA PRO A 29 -4.97 -0.20 13.41
C PRO A 29 -5.19 0.81 12.28
N VAL A 30 -4.15 1.13 11.50
CA VAL A 30 -4.28 1.91 10.26
C VAL A 30 -3.79 1.06 9.11
N LEU A 31 -4.64 0.91 8.10
CA LEU A 31 -4.34 0.22 6.85
C LEU A 31 -5.18 0.85 5.73
N GLU A 32 -4.71 1.99 5.24
CA GLU A 32 -5.44 2.85 4.31
C GLU A 32 -4.61 3.07 3.03
N GLY A 33 -5.22 2.83 1.87
CA GLY A 33 -4.62 3.10 0.57
C GLY A 33 -5.47 4.09 -0.22
N GLU A 34 -4.83 5.04 -0.88
CA GLU A 34 -5.46 6.06 -1.73
C GLU A 34 -5.01 5.89 -3.18
N GLY A 35 -5.84 6.34 -4.12
CA GLY A 35 -5.54 6.35 -5.54
C GLY A 35 -5.31 4.93 -6.07
N SER A 36 -4.13 4.69 -6.63
CA SER A 36 -3.78 3.44 -7.29
C SER A 36 -3.20 2.37 -6.37
N LEU A 37 -3.19 2.58 -5.05
CA LEU A 37 -2.64 1.65 -4.07
C LEU A 37 -3.75 0.89 -3.35
N ALA A 38 -3.72 -0.44 -3.44
CA ALA A 38 -4.55 -1.35 -2.65
C ALA A 38 -3.72 -2.07 -1.59
N LEU A 39 -4.24 -2.17 -0.38
CA LEU A 39 -3.59 -2.85 0.75
C LEU A 39 -4.35 -4.12 1.11
N ARG A 40 -3.63 -5.21 1.31
CA ARG A 40 -4.21 -6.49 1.73
C ARG A 40 -3.40 -7.11 2.85
N ARG A 41 -4.08 -7.44 3.96
CA ARG A 41 -3.46 -8.27 5.01
C ARG A 41 -3.25 -9.69 4.48
N THR A 42 -2.07 -10.23 4.76
CA THR A 42 -1.71 -11.62 4.44
C THR A 42 -1.19 -12.31 5.69
N ARG A 43 -1.09 -13.64 5.65
CA ARG A 43 -0.53 -14.42 6.75
C ARG A 43 0.99 -14.22 6.79
N GLY A 44 1.52 -13.93 7.98
CA GLY A 44 2.96 -13.86 8.26
C GLY A 44 3.64 -15.23 8.14
N ALA A 45 4.97 -15.24 8.07
CA ALA A 45 5.72 -16.49 8.04
C ALA A 45 5.77 -17.15 9.43
N VAL A 46 5.74 -16.33 10.48
CA VAL A 46 5.68 -16.76 11.88
C VAL A 46 4.36 -16.35 12.53
N PRO A 47 3.90 -17.07 13.56
CA PRO A 47 2.77 -16.62 14.38
C PRO A 47 2.99 -15.22 14.96
N ALA A 48 1.91 -14.48 15.15
CA ALA A 48 1.90 -13.14 15.76
C ALA A 48 2.52 -11.99 14.91
N GLU A 49 3.14 -12.30 13.77
CA GLU A 49 3.59 -11.31 12.78
C GLU A 49 2.42 -10.78 11.93
N ALA A 50 2.34 -9.46 11.79
CA ALA A 50 1.45 -8.83 10.82
C ALA A 50 2.16 -8.65 9.47
N ARG A 51 1.52 -9.11 8.39
CA ARG A 51 2.04 -8.94 7.02
C ARG A 51 1.03 -8.22 6.14
N VAL A 52 1.52 -7.28 5.34
CA VAL A 52 0.73 -6.51 4.37
C VAL A 52 1.33 -6.64 2.99
N LEU A 53 0.48 -6.92 2.02
CA LEU A 53 0.79 -6.82 0.60
C LEU A 53 0.24 -5.49 0.08
N LEU A 54 1.12 -4.67 -0.49
CA LEU A 54 0.77 -3.44 -1.20
C LEU A 54 0.75 -3.73 -2.71
N VAL A 55 -0.38 -3.49 -3.35
CA VAL A 55 -0.56 -3.67 -4.80
C VAL A 55 -0.76 -2.31 -5.42
N GLY A 56 0.13 -1.92 -6.34
CA GLY A 56 -0.13 -0.82 -7.27
C GLY A 56 -0.92 -1.31 -8.47
N ALA A 57 -1.89 -0.54 -8.94
CA ALA A 57 -2.54 -0.81 -10.21
C ALA A 57 -1.50 -0.78 -11.35
N MET A 58 -1.38 -1.87 -12.12
CA MET A 58 -0.44 -1.97 -13.24
C MET A 58 -0.94 -1.36 -14.57
N GLY A 59 -2.04 -0.59 -14.58
CA GLY A 59 -2.65 -0.19 -15.87
C GLY A 59 -3.72 0.90 -15.83
N GLY A 60 -3.53 1.97 -15.05
CA GLY A 60 -4.18 3.25 -15.37
C GLY A 60 -3.26 4.05 -16.30
N PRO A 61 -3.77 4.91 -17.21
CA PRO A 61 -2.90 5.71 -18.05
C PRO A 61 -1.99 6.55 -17.15
N LEU A 62 -0.70 6.20 -17.16
CA LEU A 62 0.37 7.12 -16.79
C LEU A 62 0.39 8.07 -17.99
N GLY A 63 -0.38 9.15 -17.88
CA GLY A 63 -0.92 9.92 -19.01
C GLY A 63 0.09 10.51 -19.99
#